data_AF-A0A7V9NF69-F1
#
_entry.id   AF-A0A7V9NF69-F1
#
_cell.length_a   1.000
_cell.length_b   1.000
_cell.length_c   1.000
_cell.angle_alpha   90.00
_cell.angle_beta   90.00
_cell.angle_gamma   90.00
#
_symmetry.space_group_name_H-M   'P 1'
#
loop_
_entity.id
_entity.type
_entity.pdbx_description
1 polymer ?
#
loop_
_entity_poly.entity_id
_entity_poly.type
_entity_poly.pdbx_seq_one_letter_code
_entity_poly.pdbx_strand_id
1 'polypeptide(L)'
;MKIATTTILAVALAIPASVAAQGPAPAAPEARRAAIRMMEAVLSRAVVTGAERLAAELANGNPNVSFFTGQARARGFVLDGYGVFFHVEIPEMQQSLVMSVATLERDLAIANALDSLQQLAESVPQGPNKLQAEHAFRRLQLLVGPLPQADEAVAGPAPPGRVRSAEAPAAGARPGAAGESVMSLVMRDPTAAYRQAITSALVDAMLEHSRGVAIRPDEWLSVAAHRGDNPLSPNEIVTSSTLVLRIKGSDLALYEADRTRKEEIRGRVEVREF
;
A
#
# COMPACT_ATOMS: atom_id res chain seq x y z
N MET A 1 -18.90 -83.30 58.67
CA MET A 1 -17.51 -82.89 58.35
C MET A 1 -17.58 -81.71 57.38
N LYS A 2 -16.88 -80.62 57.71
CA LYS A 2 -16.85 -79.31 57.03
C LYS A 2 -16.10 -79.38 55.70
N ILE A 3 -16.62 -78.72 54.64
CA ILE A 3 -15.87 -77.93 53.62
C ILE A 3 -16.91 -77.00 52.94
N ALA A 4 -17.13 -75.75 53.37
CA ALA A 4 -16.39 -74.52 53.03
C ALA A 4 -16.56 -74.02 51.58
N THR A 5 -17.54 -73.12 51.41
CA THR A 5 -17.68 -71.97 50.50
C THR A 5 -16.38 -71.45 49.86
N THR A 6 -16.40 -71.12 48.57
CA THR A 6 -15.77 -69.88 48.01
C THR A 6 -16.31 -69.62 46.59
N THR A 7 -17.14 -68.58 46.48
CA THR A 7 -17.62 -67.96 45.25
C THR A 7 -16.59 -66.91 44.82
N ILE A 8 -16.00 -67.02 43.63
CA ILE A 8 -15.14 -65.97 43.07
C ILE A 8 -15.95 -65.10 42.12
N LEU A 9 -16.22 -63.88 42.58
CA LEU A 9 -16.80 -62.77 41.84
C LEU A 9 -15.67 -62.07 41.06
N ALA A 10 -15.68 -62.19 39.73
CA ALA A 10 -14.74 -61.47 38.87
C ALA A 10 -15.32 -60.11 38.48
N VAL A 11 -14.88 -59.05 39.16
CA VAL A 11 -15.06 -57.65 38.73
C VAL A 11 -13.73 -57.21 38.10
N ALA A 12 -13.69 -57.14 36.77
CA ALA A 12 -12.58 -56.53 36.04
C ALA A 12 -13.01 -55.14 35.57
N LEU A 13 -12.26 -54.15 36.06
CA LEU A 13 -12.47 -52.71 35.88
C LEU A 13 -12.46 -52.28 34.40
N ALA A 14 -13.49 -51.55 34.00
CA ALA A 14 -13.49 -50.74 32.79
C ALA A 14 -12.61 -49.49 33.04
N ILE A 15 -11.53 -49.34 32.26
CA ILE A 15 -10.67 -48.16 32.28
C ILE A 15 -11.35 -47.08 31.42
N PRO A 16 -11.69 -45.89 31.94
CA PRO A 16 -12.14 -44.79 31.11
C PRO A 16 -10.94 -44.28 30.29
N ALA A 17 -11.08 -44.30 28.96
CA ALA A 17 -10.16 -43.63 28.06
C ALA A 17 -10.26 -42.12 28.29
N SER A 18 -9.28 -41.55 29.00
CA SER A 18 -9.07 -40.11 29.02
C SER A 18 -8.67 -39.67 27.63
N VAL A 19 -9.65 -39.17 26.86
CA VAL A 19 -9.37 -38.31 25.70
C VAL A 19 -8.87 -37.00 26.29
N ALA A 20 -7.56 -36.94 26.55
CA ALA A 20 -6.89 -35.67 26.78
C ALA A 20 -7.09 -34.84 25.51
N ALA A 21 -7.86 -33.76 25.63
CA ALA A 21 -7.93 -32.72 24.62
C ALA A 21 -6.50 -32.27 24.32
N GLN A 22 -5.95 -32.74 23.20
CA GLN A 22 -4.72 -32.20 22.63
C GLN A 22 -5.07 -30.79 22.13
N GLY A 23 -4.99 -29.81 23.03
CA GLY A 23 -4.84 -28.43 22.62
C GLY A 23 -3.60 -28.31 21.72
N PRO A 24 -3.57 -27.38 20.76
CA PRO A 24 -2.41 -27.20 19.90
C PRO A 24 -1.15 -27.07 20.77
N ALA A 25 -0.19 -27.98 20.59
CA ALA A 25 1.09 -27.88 21.28
C ALA A 25 1.68 -26.49 20.96
N PRO A 26 2.28 -25.79 21.96
CA PRO A 26 2.98 -24.55 21.67
C PRO A 26 4.00 -24.84 20.57
N ALA A 27 3.95 -24.06 19.49
CA ALA A 27 4.89 -24.21 18.38
C ALA A 27 6.31 -24.26 18.96
N ALA A 28 7.09 -25.26 18.57
CA ALA A 28 8.46 -25.40 19.03
C ALA A 28 9.18 -24.04 18.86
N PRO A 29 10.04 -23.62 19.81
CA PRO A 29 10.69 -22.30 19.76
C PRO A 29 11.42 -22.05 18.42
N GLU A 30 11.87 -23.11 17.75
CA GLU A 30 12.44 -23.06 16.41
C GLU A 30 11.42 -22.70 15.31
N ALA A 31 10.22 -23.28 15.36
CA ALA A 31 9.14 -22.96 14.42
C ALA A 31 8.69 -21.50 14.56
N ARG A 32 8.63 -20.97 15.78
CA ARG A 32 8.32 -19.55 16.01
C ARG A 32 9.40 -18.63 15.44
N ARG A 33 10.68 -18.95 15.65
CA ARG A 33 11.81 -18.20 15.05
C ARG A 33 11.79 -18.25 13.52
N ALA A 34 11.47 -19.40 12.95
CA ALA A 34 11.34 -19.55 11.50
C ALA A 34 10.20 -18.68 10.95
N ALA A 35 9.05 -18.66 11.62
CA ALA A 35 7.92 -17.81 11.24
C ALA A 35 8.24 -16.31 11.34
N ILE A 36 9.01 -15.90 12.35
CA ILE A 36 9.46 -14.50 12.47
C ILE A 36 10.36 -14.12 11.30
N ARG A 37 11.34 -14.96 10.93
CA ARG A 37 12.18 -14.71 9.74
C ARG A 37 11.39 -14.68 8.44
N MET A 38 10.36 -15.53 8.33
CA MET A 38 9.45 -15.48 7.19
C MET A 38 8.68 -14.16 7.16
N MET A 39 8.17 -13.69 8.31
CA MET A 39 7.50 -12.40 8.43
C MET A 39 8.46 -11.23 8.12
N GLU A 40 9.72 -11.28 8.55
CA GLU A 40 10.72 -10.27 8.17
C GLU A 40 10.86 -10.17 6.64
N ALA A 41 10.96 -11.30 5.94
CA ALA A 41 11.03 -11.33 4.48
C ALA A 41 9.73 -10.81 3.82
N VAL A 42 8.58 -11.11 4.41
CA VAL A 42 7.28 -10.61 3.93
C VAL A 42 7.18 -9.10 4.10
N LEU A 43 7.54 -8.55 5.27
CA LEU A 43 7.47 -7.12 5.55
C LEU A 43 8.44 -6.32 4.67
N SER A 44 9.68 -6.80 4.50
CA SER A 44 10.62 -6.15 3.58
C SER A 44 10.11 -6.15 2.15
N ARG A 45 9.53 -7.27 1.69
CA ARG A 45 8.91 -7.36 0.36
C ARG A 45 7.70 -6.44 0.23
N ALA A 46 6.86 -6.35 1.26
CA ALA A 46 5.68 -5.50 1.26
C ALA A 46 6.03 -4.03 1.05
N VAL A 47 7.10 -3.54 1.70
CA VAL A 47 7.60 -2.18 1.49
C VAL A 47 8.02 -1.97 0.02
N VAL A 48 8.80 -2.90 -0.54
CA VAL A 48 9.25 -2.81 -1.94
C VAL A 48 8.05 -2.81 -2.89
N THR A 49 7.09 -3.73 -2.69
CA THR A 49 5.89 -3.80 -3.53
C THR A 49 4.99 -2.57 -3.36
N GLY A 50 4.90 -1.97 -2.16
CA GLY A 50 4.21 -0.70 -1.96
C GLY A 50 4.84 0.45 -2.73
N ALA A 51 6.17 0.52 -2.70
CA ALA A 51 6.95 1.50 -3.47
C ALA A 51 6.79 1.27 -5.00
N GLU A 52 6.93 0.02 -5.47
CA GLU A 52 6.77 -0.35 -6.88
C GLU A 52 5.39 -0.01 -7.43
N ARG A 53 4.32 -0.19 -6.64
CA ARG A 53 2.96 0.20 -7.05
C ARG A 53 2.86 1.71 -7.28
N LEU A 54 3.40 2.51 -6.36
CA LEU A 54 3.44 3.95 -6.53
C LEU A 54 4.28 4.36 -7.75
N ALA A 55 5.45 3.74 -7.95
CA ALA A 55 6.27 4.01 -9.12
C ALA A 55 5.57 3.60 -10.43
N ALA A 56 4.80 2.51 -10.44
CA ALA A 56 4.04 2.11 -11.62
C ALA A 56 2.95 3.14 -11.96
N GLU A 57 2.30 3.71 -10.94
CA GLU A 57 1.33 4.80 -11.12
C GLU A 57 2.00 6.08 -11.64
N LEU A 58 3.19 6.42 -11.13
CA LEU A 58 3.93 7.62 -11.53
C LEU A 58 4.63 7.49 -12.88
N ALA A 59 5.08 6.29 -13.24
CA ALA A 59 5.83 6.07 -14.46
C ALA A 59 5.01 6.36 -15.72
N ASN A 60 3.68 6.40 -15.65
CA ASN A 60 2.77 6.57 -16.80
C ASN A 60 3.20 5.72 -18.01
N GLY A 61 3.64 4.48 -17.74
CA GLY A 61 4.14 3.53 -18.75
C GLY A 61 5.63 3.61 -19.10
N ASN A 62 6.45 4.47 -18.46
CA ASN A 62 7.90 4.56 -18.64
C ASN A 62 8.68 3.66 -17.66
N PRO A 63 9.17 2.48 -18.07
CA PRO A 63 9.78 1.51 -17.16
C PRO A 63 11.21 1.85 -16.70
N ASN A 64 11.84 2.89 -17.25
CA ASN A 64 13.27 3.17 -17.04
C ASN A 64 13.57 4.13 -15.88
N VAL A 65 12.56 4.60 -15.13
CA VAL A 65 12.76 5.59 -14.05
C VAL A 65 12.81 4.87 -12.70
N SER A 66 13.96 4.95 -12.02
CA SER A 66 14.11 4.47 -10.64
C SER A 66 13.81 5.60 -9.66
N PHE A 67 12.68 5.54 -8.96
CA PHE A 67 12.24 6.58 -8.02
C PHE A 67 12.75 6.39 -6.59
N PHE A 68 13.40 5.27 -6.29
CA PHE A 68 13.75 4.88 -4.91
C PHE A 68 15.24 4.58 -4.76
N THR A 69 15.77 4.87 -3.59
CA THR A 69 17.15 4.58 -3.19
C THR A 69 17.18 3.88 -1.84
N GLY A 70 18.06 2.88 -1.70
CA GLY A 70 18.19 2.09 -0.48
C GLY A 70 17.55 0.70 -0.57
N GLN A 71 17.59 -0.03 0.54
CA GLN A 71 17.03 -1.39 0.63
C GLN A 71 16.00 -1.44 1.74
N ALA A 72 14.85 -2.05 1.47
CA ALA A 72 13.89 -2.37 2.51
C ALA A 72 14.42 -3.51 3.38
N ARG A 73 14.40 -3.34 4.69
CA ARG A 73 14.81 -4.37 5.65
C ARG A 73 13.82 -4.46 6.79
N ALA A 74 13.59 -5.66 7.31
CA ALA A 74 12.76 -5.84 8.48
C ALA A 74 13.50 -6.72 9.51
N ARG A 75 13.33 -6.41 10.79
CA ARG A 75 13.88 -7.18 11.91
C ARG A 75 12.83 -7.40 12.98
N GLY A 76 12.62 -8.64 13.38
CA GLY A 76 11.64 -9.05 14.38
C GLY A 76 12.28 -9.25 15.77
N PHE A 77 11.53 -8.86 16.80
CA PHE A 77 11.88 -9.00 18.20
C PHE A 77 10.68 -9.57 18.94
N VAL A 78 10.89 -10.61 19.74
CA VAL A 78 9.85 -11.17 20.60
C VAL A 78 9.96 -10.51 21.96
N LEU A 79 8.83 -10.00 22.45
CA LEU A 79 8.72 -9.39 23.76
C LEU A 79 7.77 -10.25 24.59
N ASP A 80 8.30 -10.84 25.67
CA ASP A 80 7.51 -11.73 26.52
C ASP A 80 6.33 -10.98 27.15
N GLY A 81 5.14 -11.59 27.11
CA GLY A 81 3.87 -11.00 27.55
C GLY A 81 3.35 -9.82 26.71
N TYR A 82 4.12 -9.27 25.77
CA TYR A 82 3.67 -8.18 24.89
C TYR A 82 3.34 -8.68 23.49
N GLY A 83 4.11 -9.61 22.92
CA GLY A 83 3.93 -10.12 21.56
C GLY A 83 5.18 -9.98 20.70
N VAL A 84 5.04 -9.52 19.46
CA VAL A 84 6.15 -9.40 18.50
C VAL A 84 6.22 -8.00 17.92
N PHE A 85 7.42 -7.44 17.92
CA PHE A 85 7.73 -6.13 17.38
C PHE A 85 8.65 -6.26 16.16
N PHE A 86 8.33 -5.58 15.07
CA PHE A 86 9.15 -5.52 13.87
C PHE A 86 9.63 -4.10 13.63
N HIS A 87 10.92 -3.97 13.37
CA HIS A 87 11.55 -2.73 12.92
C HIS A 87 11.78 -2.81 11.41
N VAL A 88 11.22 -1.89 10.64
CA VAL A 88 11.22 -1.90 9.18
C VAL A 88 11.89 -0.63 8.65
N GLU A 89 12.93 -0.80 7.86
CA GLU A 89 13.63 0.24 7.12
C GLU A 89 12.91 0.47 5.78
N ILE A 90 12.48 1.71 5.55
CA ILE A 90 11.82 2.16 4.33
C ILE A 90 12.87 2.80 3.40
N PRO A 91 12.92 2.42 2.11
CA PRO A 91 13.79 3.06 1.14
C PRO A 91 13.37 4.52 0.91
N GLU A 92 14.35 5.38 0.63
CA GLU A 92 14.08 6.79 0.35
C GLU A 92 13.52 6.98 -1.06
N MET A 93 12.66 7.98 -1.22
CA MET A 93 12.10 8.36 -2.52
C MET A 93 12.83 9.61 -3.04
N GLN A 94 13.24 9.58 -4.30
CA GLN A 94 13.91 10.69 -4.97
C GLN A 94 12.90 11.77 -5.37
N GLN A 95 12.65 12.71 -4.46
CA GLN A 95 11.63 13.75 -4.63
C GLN A 95 11.83 14.59 -5.90
N SER A 96 13.07 14.85 -6.32
CA SER A 96 13.37 15.60 -7.54
C SER A 96 12.80 14.93 -8.79
N LEU A 97 12.86 13.61 -8.89
CA LEU A 97 12.30 12.86 -10.02
C LEU A 97 10.77 12.86 -9.99
N VAL A 98 10.17 12.70 -8.80
CA VAL A 98 8.71 12.73 -8.64
C VAL A 98 8.14 14.09 -9.04
N MET A 99 8.77 15.19 -8.61
CA MET A 99 8.35 16.53 -8.99
C MET A 99 8.49 16.77 -10.49
N SER A 100 9.52 16.20 -11.14
CA SER A 100 9.74 16.35 -12.58
C SER A 100 8.63 15.66 -13.39
N VAL A 101 8.24 14.46 -12.97
CA VAL A 101 7.10 13.74 -13.56
C VAL A 101 5.80 14.48 -13.30
N ALA A 102 5.60 14.97 -12.07
CA ALA A 102 4.39 15.71 -11.71
C ALA A 102 4.25 17.01 -12.52
N THR A 103 5.35 17.73 -12.78
CA THR A 103 5.35 18.91 -13.66
C THR A 103 5.02 18.54 -15.10
N LEU A 104 5.61 17.46 -15.63
CA LEU A 104 5.34 17.01 -16.99
C LEU A 104 3.86 16.68 -17.19
N GLU A 105 3.26 15.93 -16.27
CA GLU A 105 1.84 15.59 -16.37
C GLU A 105 0.93 16.79 -16.22
N ARG A 106 1.27 17.73 -15.32
CA ARG A 106 0.55 18.99 -15.18
C ARG A 106 0.58 19.78 -16.50
N ASP A 107 1.73 19.84 -17.14
CA ASP A 107 1.92 20.55 -18.40
C ASP A 107 1.12 19.90 -19.53
N LEU A 108 1.12 18.56 -19.63
CA LEU A 108 0.29 17.81 -20.58
C LEU A 108 -1.21 18.01 -20.32
N ALA A 109 -1.64 18.00 -19.06
CA ALA A 109 -3.04 18.22 -18.70
C ALA A 109 -3.50 19.64 -19.09
N ILE A 110 -2.64 20.65 -18.88
CA ILE A 110 -2.88 22.02 -19.30
C ILE A 110 -3.00 22.10 -20.83
N ALA A 111 -2.09 21.47 -21.58
CA ALA A 111 -2.13 21.45 -23.05
C ALA A 111 -3.45 20.84 -23.56
N ASN A 112 -3.87 19.70 -23.02
CA ASN A 112 -5.12 19.03 -23.39
C ASN A 112 -6.36 19.85 -23.03
N ALA A 113 -6.34 20.56 -21.88
CA ALA A 113 -7.43 21.44 -21.47
C ALA A 113 -7.57 22.64 -22.41
N LEU A 114 -6.44 23.22 -22.85
CA LEU A 114 -6.44 24.30 -23.83
C LEU A 114 -6.99 23.84 -25.19
N ASP A 115 -6.59 22.65 -25.66
CA ASP A 115 -7.12 22.08 -26.91
C ASP A 115 -8.63 21.82 -26.83
N SER A 116 -9.11 21.27 -25.70
CA SER A 116 -10.54 21.04 -25.47
C SER A 116 -11.35 22.36 -25.44
N LEU A 117 -10.80 23.41 -24.84
CA LEU A 117 -11.42 24.74 -24.83
C LEU A 117 -11.45 25.35 -26.24
N GLN A 118 -10.40 25.14 -27.03
CA GLN A 118 -10.35 25.58 -28.43
C GLN A 118 -11.44 24.87 -29.27
N GLN A 119 -11.55 23.56 -29.16
CA GLN A 119 -12.60 22.79 -29.85
C GLN A 119 -14.01 23.26 -29.47
N LEU A 120 -14.23 23.58 -28.19
CA LEU A 120 -15.50 24.12 -27.73
C LEU A 120 -15.76 25.52 -28.31
N ALA A 121 -14.76 26.40 -28.34
CA ALA A 121 -14.87 27.72 -28.95
C ALA A 121 -15.15 27.67 -30.46
N GLU A 122 -14.59 26.70 -31.17
CA GLU A 122 -14.85 26.47 -32.60
C GLU A 122 -16.28 25.98 -32.86
N SER A 123 -16.87 25.23 -31.92
CA SER A 123 -18.26 24.77 -31.99
C SER A 123 -19.31 25.87 -31.73
N VAL A 124 -18.90 27.04 -31.24
CA VAL A 124 -19.81 28.16 -30.96
C VAL A 124 -20.31 28.79 -32.27
N PRO A 125 -21.64 28.99 -32.45
CA PRO A 125 -22.21 29.68 -33.59
C PRO A 125 -21.60 31.08 -33.79
N GLN A 126 -21.36 31.46 -35.05
CA GLN A 126 -20.76 32.74 -35.41
C GLN A 126 -21.62 33.90 -34.87
N GLY A 127 -21.08 34.67 -33.92
CA GLY A 127 -21.78 35.75 -33.24
C GLY A 127 -20.86 36.49 -32.26
N PRO A 128 -21.33 37.56 -31.59
CA PRO A 128 -20.53 38.37 -30.66
C PRO A 128 -19.93 37.56 -29.50
N ASN A 129 -20.58 36.45 -29.13
CA ASN A 129 -20.12 35.54 -28.08
C ASN A 129 -18.85 34.77 -28.48
N LYS A 130 -18.64 34.49 -29.78
CA LYS A 130 -17.44 33.80 -30.28
C LYS A 130 -16.19 34.67 -30.10
N LEU A 131 -16.27 35.95 -30.46
CA LEU A 131 -15.18 36.90 -30.31
C LEU A 131 -14.78 37.06 -28.84
N GLN A 132 -15.75 37.13 -27.92
CA GLN A 132 -15.46 37.18 -26.48
C GLN A 132 -14.76 35.92 -25.99
N ALA A 133 -15.18 34.73 -26.43
CA ALA A 133 -14.55 33.46 -26.07
C ALA A 133 -13.10 33.40 -26.59
N GLU A 134 -12.85 33.81 -27.82
CA GLU A 134 -11.49 33.86 -28.41
C GLU A 134 -10.58 34.84 -27.67
N HIS A 135 -11.08 36.01 -27.27
CA HIS A 135 -10.32 36.99 -26.50
C HIS A 135 -10.00 36.49 -25.08
N ALA A 136 -10.93 35.79 -24.43
CA ALA A 136 -10.71 35.20 -23.11
C ALA A 136 -9.66 34.07 -23.18
N PHE A 137 -9.72 33.24 -24.20
CA PHE A 137 -8.74 32.17 -24.44
C PHE A 137 -7.33 32.71 -24.67
N ARG A 138 -7.19 33.74 -25.51
CA ARG A 138 -5.89 34.37 -25.79
C ARG A 138 -5.24 34.98 -24.53
N ARG A 139 -6.06 35.49 -23.60
CA ARG A 139 -5.57 35.96 -22.29
C ARG A 139 -5.10 34.80 -21.40
N LEU A 140 -5.82 33.68 -21.37
CA LEU A 140 -5.42 32.49 -20.63
C LEU A 140 -4.10 31.92 -21.16
N GLN A 141 -3.90 31.85 -22.48
CA GLN A 141 -2.64 31.43 -23.09
C GLN A 141 -1.45 32.31 -22.66
N LEU A 142 -1.64 33.62 -22.58
CA LEU A 142 -0.59 34.57 -22.16
C LEU A 142 -0.23 34.45 -20.67
N LEU A 143 -1.15 33.99 -19.83
CA LEU A 143 -0.95 33.81 -18.38
C LEU A 143 -0.26 32.49 -18.02
N VAL A 144 -0.43 31.45 -18.85
CA VAL A 144 0.10 30.10 -18.61
C VAL A 144 1.55 29.95 -19.10
N GLY A 145 2.05 30.89 -19.91
CA GLY A 145 3.42 30.89 -20.43
C GLY A 145 3.67 29.81 -21.50
N PRO A 146 4.77 29.92 -22.29
CA PRO A 146 5.06 28.95 -23.32
C PRO A 146 5.45 27.63 -22.66
N LEU A 147 4.60 26.62 -22.82
CA LEU A 147 4.95 25.22 -22.56
C LEU A 147 6.13 24.86 -23.48
N PRO A 148 7.21 24.23 -22.98
CA PRO A 148 8.22 23.66 -23.86
C PRO A 148 7.54 22.61 -24.73
N GLN A 149 7.36 22.93 -26.01
CA GLN A 149 6.95 21.95 -27.01
C GLN A 149 8.04 20.87 -27.04
N ALA A 150 7.63 19.61 -26.89
CA ALA A 150 8.48 18.45 -27.04
C ALA A 150 8.90 18.26 -28.52
N ASP A 151 9.61 19.25 -29.09
CA ASP A 151 10.08 19.27 -30.48
C ASP A 151 11.59 19.04 -30.61
N GLU A 152 12.27 18.60 -29.53
CA GLU A 152 13.65 18.11 -29.59
C GLU A 152 13.72 16.59 -29.37
N ALA A 153 12.95 15.86 -30.18
CA ALA A 153 13.20 14.45 -30.47
C ALA A 153 13.40 14.29 -31.99
N VAL A 154 14.68 14.33 -32.38
CA VAL A 154 15.31 13.71 -33.54
C VAL A 154 14.36 13.14 -34.61
N ALA A 155 14.49 13.72 -35.81
CA ALA A 155 13.94 13.27 -37.08
C ALA A 155 13.80 11.74 -37.24
N GLY A 156 12.56 11.30 -37.50
CA GLY A 156 12.24 9.98 -38.03
C GLY A 156 10.86 10.03 -38.73
N PRO A 157 10.72 9.50 -39.96
CA PRO A 157 9.49 9.62 -40.74
C PRO A 157 8.37 8.70 -40.18
N ALA A 158 7.18 9.27 -40.02
CA ALA A 158 5.95 8.57 -39.66
C ALA A 158 5.34 7.80 -40.86
N PRO A 159 4.71 6.63 -40.66
CA PRO A 159 3.79 6.04 -41.62
C PRO A 159 2.33 6.54 -41.41
N PRO A 160 1.52 6.65 -42.47
CA PRO A 160 0.14 7.11 -42.37
C PRO A 160 -0.83 5.94 -42.15
N GLY A 161 -1.86 6.19 -41.33
CA GLY A 161 -3.12 5.44 -41.41
C GLY A 161 -3.64 4.88 -40.09
N ARG A 162 -4.58 5.58 -39.46
CA ARG A 162 -5.73 4.94 -38.81
C ARG A 162 -6.92 5.87 -38.72
N VAL A 163 -7.99 5.41 -39.34
CA VAL A 163 -9.35 5.96 -39.30
C VAL A 163 -10.00 5.67 -37.95
N ARG A 164 -10.87 6.60 -37.54
CA ARG A 164 -11.83 6.52 -36.44
C ARG A 164 -12.61 5.20 -36.43
N SER A 165 -12.91 4.71 -35.23
CA SER A 165 -14.28 4.38 -34.81
C SER A 165 -14.36 4.36 -33.28
N ALA A 166 -15.10 5.31 -32.75
CA ALA A 166 -15.62 5.29 -31.40
C ALA A 166 -17.02 4.68 -31.47
N GLU A 167 -17.31 3.69 -30.64
CA GLU A 167 -18.67 3.37 -30.23
C GLU A 167 -18.65 3.22 -28.70
N ALA A 168 -19.35 4.15 -28.04
CA ALA A 168 -19.63 4.10 -26.62
C ALA A 168 -20.71 3.04 -26.33
N PRO A 169 -20.87 2.67 -25.05
CA PRO A 169 -22.14 3.07 -24.46
C PRO A 169 -21.96 3.83 -23.15
N ALA A 170 -22.75 4.89 -23.05
CA ALA A 170 -22.99 5.63 -21.83
C ALA A 170 -23.82 4.78 -20.84
N ALA A 171 -23.43 4.77 -19.57
CA ALA A 171 -24.34 4.55 -18.46
C ALA A 171 -23.86 5.37 -17.27
N GLY A 172 -24.68 6.33 -16.87
CA GLY A 172 -24.35 7.32 -15.85
C GLY A 172 -24.05 6.73 -14.48
N ALA A 173 -23.04 7.30 -13.83
CA ALA A 173 -22.89 7.28 -12.40
C ALA A 173 -22.59 8.72 -11.96
N ARG A 174 -23.46 9.27 -11.11
CA ARG A 174 -23.23 10.51 -10.36
C ARG A 174 -21.90 10.36 -9.58
N PRO A 175 -21.01 11.36 -9.54
CA PRO A 175 -19.85 11.30 -8.67
C PRO A 175 -20.32 11.54 -7.23
N GLY A 176 -20.64 10.47 -6.52
CA GLY A 176 -20.63 10.45 -5.06
C GLY A 176 -19.19 10.51 -4.59
N ALA A 177 -18.93 11.34 -3.58
CA ALA A 177 -17.63 11.51 -2.95
C ALA A 177 -17.01 10.16 -2.52
N ALA A 178 -15.91 9.74 -3.14
CA ALA A 178 -15.02 8.68 -2.68
C ALA A 178 -13.68 8.73 -3.42
N GLY A 179 -12.59 9.00 -2.69
CA GLY A 179 -11.20 8.85 -3.12
C GLY A 179 -10.61 10.04 -3.89
N GLU A 180 -9.79 10.87 -3.24
CA GLU A 180 -8.72 11.58 -3.97
C GLU A 180 -7.92 10.51 -4.72
N SER A 181 -7.72 10.68 -6.03
CA SER A 181 -6.87 9.76 -6.78
C SER A 181 -5.46 9.81 -6.21
N VAL A 182 -4.75 8.68 -6.17
CA VAL A 182 -3.36 8.65 -5.68
C VAL A 182 -2.52 9.70 -6.42
N MET A 183 -2.78 9.90 -7.71
CA MET A 183 -2.15 10.96 -8.51
C MET A 183 -2.42 12.38 -7.97
N SER A 184 -3.66 12.70 -7.58
CA SER A 184 -3.96 14.00 -6.97
C SER A 184 -3.25 14.20 -5.62
N LEU A 185 -3.09 13.13 -4.83
CA LEU A 185 -2.32 13.17 -3.60
C LEU A 185 -0.82 13.32 -3.89
N VAL A 186 -0.27 12.61 -4.88
CA VAL A 186 1.14 12.74 -5.25
C VAL A 186 1.46 14.16 -5.72
N MET A 187 0.57 14.78 -6.50
CA MET A 187 0.71 16.17 -6.97
C MET A 187 0.73 17.18 -5.81
N ARG A 188 -0.01 16.90 -4.73
CA ARG A 188 -0.13 17.79 -3.58
C ARG A 188 0.96 17.54 -2.54
N ASP A 189 1.19 16.27 -2.20
CA ASP A 189 2.18 15.80 -1.25
C ASP A 189 2.67 14.38 -1.66
N PRO A 190 3.78 14.30 -2.42
CA PRO A 190 4.34 13.02 -2.86
C PRO A 190 4.83 12.18 -1.68
N THR A 191 5.25 12.80 -0.58
CA THR A 191 5.71 12.10 0.62
C THR A 191 4.53 11.43 1.32
N ALA A 192 3.37 12.09 1.39
CA ALA A 192 2.15 11.50 1.94
C ALA A 192 1.64 10.33 1.10
N ALA A 193 1.64 10.44 -0.23
CA ALA A 193 1.27 9.34 -1.12
C ALA A 193 2.18 8.13 -0.94
N TYR A 194 3.49 8.35 -0.85
CA TYR A 194 4.47 7.29 -0.57
C TYR A 194 4.23 6.62 0.79
N ARG A 195 4.04 7.43 1.84
CA ARG A 195 3.73 6.92 3.18
C ARG A 195 2.46 6.07 3.17
N GLN A 196 1.40 6.52 2.49
CA GLN A 196 0.14 5.80 2.39
C GLN A 196 0.29 4.46 1.65
N ALA A 197 1.03 4.45 0.54
CA ALA A 197 1.30 3.23 -0.23
C ALA A 197 2.02 2.17 0.61
N ILE A 198 3.05 2.58 1.36
CA ILE A 198 3.78 1.68 2.26
C ILE A 198 2.91 1.23 3.42
N THR A 199 2.18 2.16 4.05
CA THR A 199 1.28 1.85 5.17
C THR A 199 0.27 0.79 4.75
N SER A 200 -0.36 0.97 3.59
CA SER A 200 -1.28 -0.02 3.04
C SER A 200 -0.63 -1.39 2.90
N ALA A 201 0.54 -1.45 2.26
CA ALA A 201 1.24 -2.71 2.00
C ALA A 201 1.68 -3.41 3.29
N LEU A 202 2.15 -2.65 4.29
CA LEU A 202 2.52 -3.19 5.60
C LEU A 202 1.30 -3.74 6.35
N VAL A 203 0.17 -3.02 6.36
CA VAL A 203 -1.06 -3.52 6.99
C VAL A 203 -1.54 -4.80 6.31
N ASP A 204 -1.58 -4.83 4.98
CA ASP A 204 -1.97 -6.02 4.24
C ASP A 204 -1.05 -7.22 4.57
N ALA A 205 0.26 -6.99 4.63
CA ALA A 205 1.24 -8.00 5.01
C ALA A 205 1.07 -8.51 6.44
N MET A 206 0.85 -7.60 7.40
CA MET A 206 0.58 -7.95 8.80
C MET A 206 -0.66 -8.84 8.92
N LEU A 207 -1.75 -8.50 8.24
CA LEU A 207 -2.98 -9.27 8.28
C LEU A 207 -2.80 -10.64 7.63
N GLU A 208 -2.24 -10.71 6.42
CA GLU A 208 -2.20 -11.92 5.62
C GLU A 208 -1.17 -12.97 6.10
N HIS A 209 -0.11 -12.54 6.78
CA HIS A 209 1.01 -13.42 7.14
C HIS A 209 1.20 -13.60 8.65
N SER A 210 0.38 -12.96 9.50
CA SER A 210 0.52 -13.03 10.97
C SER A 210 0.30 -14.42 11.55
N ARG A 211 -0.44 -15.30 10.86
CA ARG A 211 -0.78 -16.65 11.30
C ARG A 211 0.42 -17.47 11.77
N GLY A 212 1.56 -17.36 11.09
CA GLY A 212 2.76 -18.13 11.43
C GLY A 212 3.45 -17.68 12.72
N VAL A 213 3.29 -16.40 13.09
CA VAL A 213 4.04 -15.76 14.19
C VAL A 213 3.50 -16.17 15.58
N ALA A 214 2.32 -16.80 15.60
CA ALA A 214 1.64 -17.32 16.80
C ALA A 214 1.47 -16.26 17.89
N ILE A 215 0.79 -15.16 17.55
CA ILE A 215 0.44 -14.07 18.47
C ILE A 215 -0.78 -14.50 19.30
N ARG A 216 -0.69 -14.40 20.62
CA ARG A 216 -1.82 -14.72 21.52
C ARG A 216 -2.92 -13.64 21.44
N PRO A 217 -4.17 -13.92 21.83
CA PRO A 217 -5.26 -12.93 21.74
C PRO A 217 -5.02 -11.63 22.53
N ASP A 218 -4.23 -11.71 23.59
CA ASP A 218 -3.81 -10.60 24.46
C ASP A 218 -2.49 -9.93 24.03
N GLU A 219 -1.74 -10.55 23.12
CA GLU A 219 -0.49 -10.04 22.58
C GLU A 219 -0.73 -9.07 21.40
N TRP A 220 0.27 -8.22 21.14
CA TRP A 220 0.29 -7.25 20.06
C TRP A 220 1.28 -7.67 18.97
N LEU A 221 0.89 -7.45 17.73
CA LEU A 221 1.79 -7.37 16.60
C LEU A 221 2.05 -5.91 16.30
N SER A 222 3.30 -5.48 16.46
CA SER A 222 3.72 -4.09 16.24
C SER A 222 4.75 -4.02 15.12
N VAL A 223 4.63 -3.02 14.26
CA VAL A 223 5.56 -2.72 13.17
C VAL A 223 5.93 -1.24 13.27
N ALA A 224 7.20 -0.94 13.52
CA ALA A 224 7.73 0.41 13.43
C ALA A 224 8.50 0.54 12.12
N ALA A 225 8.02 1.42 11.24
CA ALA A 225 8.64 1.70 9.96
C ALA A 225 9.33 3.07 10.02
N HIS A 226 10.62 3.11 9.73
CA HIS A 226 11.44 4.31 9.73
C HIS A 226 12.08 4.50 8.36
N ARG A 227 12.35 5.75 7.97
CA ARG A 227 13.15 6.03 6.77
C ARG A 227 14.59 5.59 7.02
N GLY A 228 15.21 4.91 6.05
CA GLY A 228 16.62 4.53 6.15
C GLY A 228 17.49 5.77 6.32
N ASP A 229 18.25 5.83 7.42
CA ASP A 229 19.21 6.90 7.67
C ASP A 229 20.35 6.77 6.64
N ASN A 230 20.37 7.65 5.64
CA ASN A 230 21.60 7.91 4.90
C ASN A 230 22.34 9.04 5.63
N PRO A 231 23.59 8.85 6.11
CA PRO A 231 24.34 9.91 6.76
C PRO A 231 24.78 10.92 5.70
N LEU A 232 23.93 11.88 5.38
CA LEU A 232 24.30 13.04 4.59
C LEU A 232 24.41 14.25 5.52
N SER A 233 25.66 14.70 5.67
CA SER A 233 26.07 15.95 6.29
C SER A 233 25.97 16.01 7.84
N PRO A 234 27.08 16.29 8.55
CA PRO A 234 27.13 16.46 10.01
C PRO A 234 26.22 17.56 10.61
N ASN A 235 25.42 18.25 9.79
CA ASN A 235 24.66 19.43 10.15
C ASN A 235 23.15 19.32 9.86
N GLU A 236 22.67 18.14 9.44
CA GLU A 236 21.24 17.92 9.20
C GLU A 236 20.61 17.30 10.44
N ILE A 237 19.67 18.02 11.06
CA ILE A 237 18.88 17.49 12.18
C ILE A 237 17.93 16.45 11.58
N VAL A 238 18.33 15.18 11.65
CA VAL A 238 17.56 14.05 11.15
C VAL A 238 16.21 14.02 11.86
N THR A 239 15.15 14.43 11.15
CA THR A 239 13.78 14.23 11.59
C THR A 239 13.31 12.90 11.02
N SER A 240 13.71 11.80 11.65
CA SER A 240 13.31 10.46 11.25
C SER A 240 11.89 10.18 11.74
N SER A 241 10.90 10.59 10.94
CA SER A 241 9.49 10.26 11.21
C SER A 241 9.33 8.74 11.27
N THR A 242 8.91 8.23 12.43
CA THR A 242 8.69 6.79 12.65
C THR A 242 7.20 6.49 12.64
N LEU A 243 6.77 5.66 11.70
CA LEU A 243 5.39 5.17 11.61
C LEU A 243 5.25 3.87 12.41
N VAL A 244 4.43 3.87 13.46
CA VAL A 244 4.13 2.68 14.25
C VAL A 244 2.73 2.17 13.93
N LEU A 245 2.64 0.95 13.42
CA LEU A 245 1.41 0.20 13.20
C LEU A 245 1.29 -0.87 14.29
N ARG A 246 0.12 -0.99 14.91
CA ARG A 246 -0.14 -2.06 15.89
C ARG A 246 -1.53 -2.66 15.71
N ILE A 247 -1.61 -3.98 15.89
CA ILE A 247 -2.87 -4.73 15.90
C ILE A 247 -2.83 -5.79 17.00
N LYS A 248 -3.97 -5.99 17.65
CA LYS A 248 -4.11 -6.98 18.73
C LYS A 248 -4.33 -8.38 18.16
N GLY A 249 -3.79 -9.40 18.82
CA GLY A 249 -3.96 -10.80 18.40
C GLY A 249 -5.42 -11.25 18.37
N SER A 250 -6.29 -10.69 19.19
CA SER A 250 -7.74 -10.95 19.13
C SER A 250 -8.37 -10.52 17.80
N ASP A 251 -7.93 -9.38 17.24
CA ASP A 251 -8.43 -8.87 15.96
C ASP A 251 -7.84 -9.67 14.79
N LEU A 252 -6.58 -10.09 14.89
CA LEU A 252 -5.96 -11.03 13.94
C LEU A 252 -6.70 -12.37 13.93
N ALA A 253 -7.10 -12.89 15.09
CA ALA A 253 -7.88 -14.13 15.17
C ALA A 253 -9.26 -14.00 14.52
N LEU A 254 -9.89 -12.81 14.61
CA LEU A 254 -11.14 -12.53 13.89
C LEU A 254 -10.95 -12.50 12.38
N TYR A 255 -9.85 -11.91 11.90
CA TYR A 255 -9.50 -11.92 10.48
C TYR A 255 -9.23 -13.33 9.94
N GLU A 256 -8.53 -14.16 10.73
CA GLU A 256 -8.29 -15.57 10.38
C GLU A 256 -9.57 -16.40 10.35
N ALA A 257 -10.53 -16.10 11.23
CA ALA A 257 -11.84 -16.74 11.25
C ALA A 257 -12.71 -16.31 10.06
N ASP A 258 -12.63 -15.05 9.64
CA ASP A 258 -13.39 -14.51 8.51
C ASP A 258 -12.62 -13.44 7.73
N ARG A 259 -12.05 -13.86 6.60
CA ARG A 259 -11.28 -13.00 5.70
C ARG A 259 -12.14 -11.98 4.95
N THR A 260 -13.46 -12.14 4.91
CA THR A 260 -14.35 -11.17 4.27
C THR A 260 -14.42 -9.85 5.06
N ARG A 261 -14.03 -9.90 6.34
CA ARG A 261 -13.96 -8.74 7.24
C ARG A 261 -12.63 -7.99 7.14
N LYS A 262 -11.86 -8.19 6.08
CA LYS A 262 -10.55 -7.53 5.86
C LYS A 262 -10.61 -6.03 6.13
N GLU A 263 -11.56 -5.33 5.53
CA GLU A 263 -11.70 -3.87 5.67
C GLU A 263 -12.05 -3.44 7.10
N GLU A 264 -12.88 -4.21 7.79
CA GLU A 264 -13.22 -3.94 9.19
C GLU A 264 -11.99 -4.08 10.09
N ILE A 265 -11.21 -5.15 9.92
CA ILE A 265 -10.01 -5.41 10.73
C ILE A 265 -8.88 -4.44 10.37
N ARG A 266 -8.77 -4.06 9.09
CA ARG A 266 -7.86 -3.02 8.63
C ARG A 266 -8.10 -1.70 9.37
N GLY A 267 -9.36 -1.35 9.61
CA GLY A 267 -9.75 -0.18 10.41
C GLY A 267 -9.42 -0.27 11.91
N ARG A 268 -9.12 -1.47 12.43
CA ARG A 268 -8.71 -1.69 13.82
C ARG A 268 -7.20 -1.58 14.02
N VAL A 269 -6.42 -1.47 12.94
CA VAL A 269 -4.97 -1.25 13.04
C VAL A 269 -4.74 0.17 13.52
N GLU A 270 -4.04 0.32 14.63
CA GLU A 270 -3.71 1.63 15.14
C GLU A 270 -2.43 2.13 14.48
N VAL A 271 -2.50 3.29 13.85
CA VAL A 271 -1.39 3.94 13.14
C VAL A 271 -1.01 5.20 13.92
N ARG A 272 0.26 5.29 14.35
CA ARG A 272 0.82 6.44 15.08
C ARG A 272 2.08 6.92 14.38
N GLU A 273 2.21 8.23 14.20
CA GLU A 273 3.42 8.86 13.67
C GLU A 273 4.12 9.61 14.81
N PHE A 274 5.44 9.47 14.89
CA PHE A 274 6.32 10.11 15.87
C PHE A 274 7.41 10.91 15.17
#